data_AF-A0A341BJY6-F1
#
_entry.id   AF-A0A341BJY6-F1
#
_cell.length_a   1.000
_cell.length_b   1.000
_cell.length_c   1.000
_cell.angle_alpha   90.00
_cell.angle_beta   90.00
_cell.angle_gamma   90.00
#
_symmetry.space_group_name_H-M   'P 1'
#
loop_
_entity.id
_entity.type
_entity.pdbx_description
1 polymer ?
#
loop_
_entity_poly.entity_id
_entity_poly.type
_entity_poly.pdbx_seq_one_letter_code
_entity_poly.pdbx_strand_id
1 'polypeptide(L)' 'MKLSSIPAPTVVFLLLFLHMAQPGFRKAIRKPGYCPDFFLSCPFVFLPLCRRDRGCSGSKRCCVYNCRRQCTEPWPTFD' A
#
# COMPACT_ATOMS: atom_id res chain seq x y z
N MET A 1 -8.35 48.32 -2.94
CA MET A 1 -8.20 46.86 -2.72
C MET A 1 -6.76 46.59 -2.33
N LYS A 2 -6.47 46.36 -1.04
CA LYS A 2 -5.10 46.07 -0.57
C LYS A 2 -4.81 44.60 -0.88
N LEU A 3 -3.98 44.36 -1.89
CA LEU A 3 -3.43 43.04 -2.17
C LEU A 3 -2.58 42.67 -0.95
N SER A 4 -3.13 41.82 -0.08
CA SER A 4 -2.44 41.35 1.13
C SER A 4 -1.11 40.71 0.71
N SER A 5 0.00 41.36 1.05
CA SER A 5 1.35 40.86 0.77
C SER A 5 1.62 39.71 1.74
N ILE A 6 1.23 38.50 1.35
CA ILE A 6 1.50 37.29 2.12
C ILE A 6 3.03 37.14 2.24
N PRO A 7 3.61 37.13 3.45
CA PRO A 7 5.05 37.08 3.62
C PRO A 7 5.61 35.77 3.05
N ALA A 8 6.67 35.86 2.26
CA ALA A 8 7.35 34.73 1.62
C ALA A 8 7.51 33.46 2.50
N PRO A 9 7.89 33.52 3.79
CA PRO A 9 8.01 32.33 4.63
C PRO A 9 6.68 31.58 4.82
N THR A 10 5.55 32.28 4.85
CA THR A 10 4.23 31.62 4.98
C THR A 10 3.84 30.87 3.71
N VAL A 11 4.18 31.40 2.54
CA VAL A 11 3.97 30.70 1.25
C VAL A 11 4.82 29.43 1.20
N VAL A 12 6.10 29.53 1.58
CA VAL A 12 7.02 28.37 1.61
C VAL A 12 6.52 27.31 2.59
N PHE A 13 6.09 27.71 3.78
CA PHE A 13 5.51 26.78 4.76
C PHE A 13 4.27 26.08 4.20
N LEU A 14 3.30 26.83 3.65
CA LEU A 14 2.10 26.24 3.05
C LEU A 14 2.41 25.24 1.92
N LEU A 15 3.39 25.54 1.07
CA LEU A 15 3.85 24.62 0.01
C LEU A 15 4.48 23.34 0.59
N LEU A 16 5.27 23.44 1.66
CA LEU A 16 5.84 22.29 2.36
C LEU A 16 4.76 21.41 3.00
N PHE A 17 3.76 22.02 3.65
CA PHE A 17 2.62 21.27 4.22
C PHE A 17 1.83 20.54 3.13
N LEU A 18 1.59 21.18 1.99
CA LEU A 18 0.91 20.55 0.85
C LEU A 18 1.70 19.35 0.31
N HIS A 19 3.03 19.44 0.23
CA HIS A 19 3.88 18.32 -0.18
C HIS A 19 3.82 17.13 0.80
N MET A 20 3.82 17.40 2.11
CA MET A 20 3.72 16.36 3.14
C MET A 20 2.31 15.75 3.22
N ALA A 21 1.29 16.56 2.94
CA ALA A 21 -0.10 16.14 2.92
C ALA A 21 -0.49 15.37 1.65
N GLN A 22 0.29 15.44 0.56
CA GLN A 22 0.07 14.62 -0.62
C GLN A 22 0.26 13.15 -0.21
N PRO A 23 -0.82 12.37 -0.03
CA PRO A 23 -0.69 10.94 0.19
C PRO A 23 -0.23 10.42 -1.16
N GLY A 24 1.08 10.19 -1.31
CA GLY A 24 1.70 9.90 -2.59
C GLY A 24 0.81 8.94 -3.37
N PHE A 25 0.15 9.47 -4.40
CA PHE A 25 -0.91 8.80 -5.17
C PHE A 25 -0.22 7.81 -6.09
N ARG A 26 0.48 6.87 -5.48
CA ARG A 26 1.28 5.92 -6.20
C ARG A 26 0.29 4.93 -6.79
N LYS A 27 0.08 4.97 -8.10
CA LYS A 27 -0.80 4.06 -8.87
C LYS A 27 -0.73 2.64 -8.29
N ALA A 28 -1.90 2.06 -8.03
CA ALA A 28 -1.99 0.66 -7.62
C ALA A 28 -1.60 -0.21 -8.83
N ILE A 29 -0.35 -0.66 -8.86
CA ILE A 29 0.10 -1.62 -9.86
C ILE A 29 -0.62 -2.94 -9.56
N ARG A 30 -1.49 -3.35 -10.49
CA ARG A 30 -2.18 -4.64 -10.40
C ARG A 30 -1.15 -5.73 -10.68
N LYS A 31 -0.90 -6.60 -9.69
CA LYS A 31 -0.09 -7.80 -9.90
C LYS A 31 -0.93 -8.88 -10.61
N PRO A 32 -0.34 -9.69 -11.51
CA PRO A 32 -1.03 -10.82 -12.11
C PRO A 32 -1.23 -11.97 -11.10
N GLY A 33 -2.07 -12.96 -11.45
CA GLY A 33 -2.34 -14.12 -10.60
C GLY A 33 -3.29 -13.85 -9.42
N TYR A 34 -3.50 -14.82 -8.53
CA TYR A 34 -4.38 -14.66 -7.36
C TYR A 34 -3.83 -15.34 -6.10
N CYS A 35 -4.43 -15.02 -4.94
CA CYS A 35 -4.17 -15.73 -3.70
C CYS A 35 -4.98 -17.03 -3.69
N PRO A 36 -4.37 -18.20 -3.53
CA PRO A 36 -5.10 -19.46 -3.38
C PRO A 36 -5.92 -19.44 -2.09
N ASP A 37 -7.11 -20.02 -2.14
CA ASP A 37 -7.93 -20.25 -0.96
C ASP A 37 -7.44 -21.50 -0.23
N PHE A 38 -6.98 -21.32 1.01
CA PHE A 38 -6.65 -22.43 1.89
C PHE A 38 -7.72 -22.57 2.96
N PHE A 39 -8.35 -23.74 3.01
CA PHE A 39 -9.22 -24.11 4.12
C PHE A 39 -8.38 -24.51 5.33
N LEU A 40 -7.72 -23.54 5.95
CA LEU A 40 -7.06 -23.73 7.23
C LEU A 40 -7.92 -23.16 8.35
N SER A 41 -8.26 -24.03 9.32
CA SER A 41 -8.84 -23.57 10.58
C SER A 41 -7.71 -23.03 11.46
N CYS A 42 -7.67 -21.70 11.60
CA CYS A 42 -6.63 -21.00 12.34
C CYS A 42 -7.14 -20.63 13.74
N PRO A 43 -6.71 -21.32 14.82
CA PRO A 43 -7.11 -20.95 16.18
C PRO A 43 -6.55 -19.58 16.58
N PHE A 44 -5.42 -19.19 15.98
CA PHE A 44 -4.78 -17.89 16.17
C PHE A 44 -4.23 -17.37 14.84
N VAL A 45 -4.22 -16.04 14.68
CA VAL A 45 -3.63 -15.36 13.52
C VAL A 45 -2.35 -14.68 13.96
N PHE A 46 -1.24 -14.96 13.27
CA PHE A 46 0.03 -14.32 13.53
C PHE A 46 0.07 -12.89 13.02
N LEU A 47 0.99 -12.09 13.58
CA LEU A 47 1.24 -10.73 13.13
C LEU A 47 1.52 -10.69 11.61
N PRO A 48 0.85 -9.79 10.87
CA PRO A 48 0.98 -9.71 9.43
C PRO A 48 2.35 -9.14 9.03
N LEU A 49 3.01 -9.78 8.07
CA LEU A 49 4.25 -9.28 7.46
C LEU A 49 3.96 -8.30 6.31
N CYS A 50 2.74 -8.32 5.77
CA CYS A 50 2.28 -7.42 4.73
C CYS A 50 0.79 -7.08 4.92
N ARG A 51 0.35 -5.96 4.33
CA ARG A 51 -1.07 -5.56 4.32
C ARG A 51 -1.71 -5.55 2.93
N ARG A 52 -0.91 -5.31 1.89
CA ARG A 52 -1.33 -5.18 0.48
C ARG A 52 -0.23 -5.72 -0.42
N ASP A 53 -0.60 -6.15 -1.63
CA ASP A 53 0.35 -6.65 -2.64
C ASP A 53 1.50 -5.70 -2.93
N ARG A 54 1.23 -4.39 -2.86
CA ARG A 54 2.22 -3.33 -3.03
C ARG A 54 3.37 -3.38 -2.02
N GLY A 55 3.13 -3.97 -0.84
CA GLY A 55 4.16 -4.17 0.18
C GLY A 55 5.12 -5.33 -0.13
N CYS A 56 4.79 -6.16 -1.12
CA CYS A 56 5.61 -7.28 -1.54
C CYS A 56 6.46 -6.90 -2.76
N SER A 57 7.69 -7.40 -2.82
CA SER A 57 8.59 -7.21 -3.96
C SER A 57 8.15 -8.05 -5.18
N GLY A 58 8.48 -7.58 -6.38
CA GLY A 58 8.22 -8.30 -7.63
C GLY A 58 6.74 -8.67 -7.84
N SER A 59 6.51 -9.89 -8.34
CA SER A 59 5.20 -10.51 -8.60
C SER A 59 4.47 -10.99 -7.34
N LYS A 60 5.16 -11.08 -6.20
CA LYS A 60 4.59 -11.65 -4.96
C LYS A 60 3.36 -10.89 -4.48
N ARG A 61 2.39 -11.62 -3.96
CA ARG A 61 1.13 -11.07 -3.43
C ARG A 61 1.03 -11.25 -1.93
N CYS A 62 0.27 -10.38 -1.27
CA CYS A 62 0.05 -10.43 0.16
C CYS A 62 -1.15 -11.31 0.48
N CYS A 63 -0.90 -12.59 0.73
CA CYS A 63 -1.92 -13.61 0.92
C CYS A 63 -1.94 -14.13 2.37
N VAL A 64 -3.04 -14.77 2.77
CA VAL A 64 -3.12 -15.51 4.02
C VAL A 64 -2.60 -16.93 3.78
N TYR A 65 -1.52 -17.30 4.47
CA TYR A 65 -0.95 -18.65 4.40
C TYR A 65 -0.47 -19.04 5.80
N ASN A 66 -0.73 -20.28 6.22
CA ASN A 66 -0.37 -20.79 7.56
C ASN A 66 -0.72 -19.79 8.68
N CYS A 67 -1.96 -19.29 8.66
CA CYS A 67 -2.49 -18.37 9.67
C CYS A 67 -1.74 -17.03 9.78
N ARG A 68 -1.04 -16.60 8.73
CA ARG A 68 -0.31 -15.34 8.67
C ARG A 68 -0.51 -14.65 7.33
N ARG A 69 -0.62 -13.33 7.33
CA ARG A 69 -0.50 -12.55 6.08
C ARG A 69 0.96 -12.36 5.72
N GLN A 70 1.37 -12.90 4.58
CA GLN A 70 2.75 -12.86 4.11
C GLN A 70 2.84 -12.80 2.59
N CYS A 71 4.01 -12.40 2.08
CA CYS A 71 4.27 -12.31 0.65
C CYS A 71 4.51 -13.71 0.07
N THR A 72 3.62 -14.19 -0.79
CA THR A 72 3.72 -15.50 -1.44
C THR A 72 3.76 -15.35 -2.96
N GLU A 73 4.25 -16.38 -3.64
CA GLU A 73 4.09 -16.46 -5.09
C GLU A 73 2.61 -16.54 -5.45
N PRO A 74 2.14 -15.79 -6.46
CA PRO A 74 0.77 -15.85 -6.90
C PRO A 74 0.48 -17.16 -7.63
N TRP A 75 -0.77 -17.62 -7.56
CA TRP A 75 -1.22 -18.69 -8.43
C TRP A 75 -1.47 -18.13 -9.83
N PRO A 76 -1.06 -18.85 -10.89
CA PRO A 76 -1.21 -18.36 -12.25
C PRO A 76 -2.69 -18.18 -12.57
N THR A 77 -3.04 -17.05 -13.19
CA THR A 77 -4.31 -16.97 -13.91
C THR A 77 -4.12 -17.63 -15.27
N PHE A 78 -5.00 -18.56 -15.62
CA PHE A 78 -5.10 -19.08 -16.98
C PHE A 78 -5.92 -18.08 -17.80
N ASP A 79 -5.32 -16.91 -18.05
CA ASP A 79 -5.86 -15.92 -19.00
C ASP A 79 -5.24 -16.14 -20.39
#